data_AF-D3EID2-F1
#
_entry.id   AF-D3EID2-F1
#
_cell.length_a   1.000
_cell.length_b   1.000
_cell.length_c   1.000
_cell.angle_alpha   90.00
_cell.angle_beta   90.00
_cell.angle_gamma   90.00
#
_symmetry.space_group_name_H-M   'P 1'
#
loop_
_entity.id
_entity.type
_entity.pdbx_description
1 polymer ?
#
loop_
_entity_poly.entity_id
_entity_poly.type
_entity_poly.pdbx_seq_one_letter_code
_entity_poly.pdbx_strand_id
1 'polypeptide(L)'
;MTRTLGYTEFVPLNLKAVFTSVDLSAKKVTTNIIYQDQTIATFIFSLPENIILERGDINSIGGLQELDIDEEYVVWRLKPIWHSLLEHEISEPDDFLV
;
A
#
# COMPACT_ATOMS: atom_id res chain seq x y z
N MET A 1 19.44 -21.91 36.57
CA MET A 1 19.60 -21.23 35.28
C MET A 1 18.22 -20.89 34.76
N THR A 2 17.80 -19.63 34.93
CA THR A 2 16.49 -19.15 34.50
C THR A 2 16.57 -18.88 33.00
N ARG A 3 15.84 -19.67 32.19
CA ARG A 3 15.65 -19.39 30.75
C ARG A 3 14.86 -18.08 30.64
N THR A 4 15.51 -17.03 30.15
CA THR A 4 14.80 -15.83 29.69
C THR A 4 14.01 -16.25 28.45
N LEU A 5 12.68 -16.34 28.58
CA LEU A 5 11.79 -16.44 27.43
C LEU A 5 11.92 -15.10 26.71
N GLY A 6 12.55 -15.09 25.54
CA GLY A 6 12.59 -13.90 24.69
C GLY A 6 11.17 -13.60 24.23
N TYR A 7 10.55 -12.57 24.78
CA TYR A 7 9.27 -12.08 24.30
C TYR A 7 9.54 -11.19 23.08
N THR A 8 8.94 -11.50 21.94
CA THR A 8 8.93 -10.58 20.79
C THR A 8 7.84 -9.54 21.05
N GLU A 9 8.23 -8.28 21.22
CA GLU A 9 7.29 -7.17 21.32
C GLU A 9 6.75 -6.86 19.93
N PHE A 10 5.44 -7.07 19.74
CA PHE A 10 4.76 -6.66 18.52
C PHE A 10 4.39 -5.18 18.63
N VAL A 11 5.13 -4.33 17.92
CA VAL A 11 4.79 -2.91 17.77
C VAL A 11 3.88 -2.77 16.54
N PRO A 12 2.64 -2.28 16.68
CA PRO A 12 1.78 -2.06 15.53
C PRO A 12 2.38 -0.98 14.62
N LEU A 13 2.68 -1.36 13.38
CA LEU A 13 3.06 -0.43 12.31
C LEU A 13 1.80 0.28 11.82
N ASN A 14 1.67 1.56 12.19
CA ASN A 14 0.61 2.44 11.66
C ASN A 14 0.96 2.87 10.23
N LEU A 15 0.65 2.00 9.28
CA LEU A 15 0.68 2.32 7.85
C LEU A 15 -0.66 2.90 7.45
N LYS A 16 -0.64 3.96 6.65
CA LYS A 16 -1.82 4.56 6.03
C LYS A 16 -1.69 4.43 4.52
N ALA A 17 -2.75 3.99 3.86
CA ALA A 17 -2.84 4.06 2.40
C ALA A 17 -3.64 5.29 1.96
N VAL A 18 -3.17 5.99 0.92
CA VAL A 18 -3.88 7.13 0.32
C VAL A 18 -4.00 6.90 -1.18
N PHE A 19 -5.22 6.76 -1.67
CA PHE A 19 -5.51 6.64 -3.09
C PHE A 19 -5.45 8.03 -3.72
N THR A 20 -4.46 8.27 -4.58
CA THR A 20 -4.15 9.61 -5.10
C THR A 20 -4.73 9.86 -6.48
N SER A 21 -5.05 8.79 -7.23
CA SER A 21 -5.60 8.91 -8.58
C SER A 21 -6.33 7.62 -8.99
N VAL A 22 -7.46 7.76 -9.68
CA VAL A 22 -8.18 6.65 -10.32
C VAL A 22 -8.45 6.99 -11.79
N ASP A 23 -7.88 6.21 -12.70
CA ASP A 23 -8.16 6.28 -14.14
C ASP A 23 -9.14 5.17 -14.51
N LEU A 24 -10.41 5.52 -14.65
CA LEU A 24 -11.47 4.58 -15.00
C LEU A 24 -11.36 4.04 -16.43
N SER A 25 -10.75 4.80 -17.35
CA SER A 25 -10.60 4.41 -18.75
C SER A 25 -9.48 3.39 -18.92
N ALA A 26 -8.33 3.66 -18.31
CA ALA A 26 -7.21 2.72 -18.26
C ALA A 26 -7.38 1.63 -17.21
N LYS A 27 -8.40 1.73 -16.35
CA LYS A 27 -8.64 0.86 -15.18
C LYS A 27 -7.40 0.76 -14.27
N LYS A 28 -6.84 1.93 -13.95
CA LYS A 28 -5.65 2.09 -13.11
C LYS A 28 -5.95 2.87 -11.83
N VAL A 29 -5.29 2.49 -10.74
CA VAL A 29 -5.40 3.16 -9.44
C VAL A 29 -4.01 3.42 -8.88
N THR A 30 -3.72 4.64 -8.43
CA THR A 30 -2.47 5.01 -7.77
C THR A 30 -2.70 5.17 -6.27
N THR A 31 -1.82 4.60 -5.46
CA THR A 31 -1.92 4.60 -4.00
C THR A 31 -0.55 4.85 -3.37
N ASN A 32 -0.48 5.79 -2.44
CA ASN A 32 0.72 6.05 -1.64
C ASN A 32 0.59 5.34 -0.28
N ILE A 33 1.66 4.70 0.17
CA ILE A 33 1.79 4.19 1.54
C ILE A 33 2.54 5.21 2.37
N ILE A 34 1.92 5.60 3.48
CA ILE A 34 2.42 6.60 4.41
C ILE A 34 2.78 5.91 5.72
N TYR A 35 3.98 6.18 6.21
CA TYR A 35 4.44 5.81 7.54
C TYR A 35 5.04 7.04 8.21
N GLN A 36 4.61 7.38 9.42
CA GLN A 36 5.09 8.56 10.16
C GLN A 36 5.05 9.84 9.31
N ASP A 37 3.92 10.07 8.61
CA ASP A 37 3.68 11.21 7.72
C ASP A 37 4.61 11.31 6.49
N GLN A 38 5.37 10.26 6.19
CA GLN A 38 6.23 10.16 5.00
C GLN A 38 5.71 9.09 4.04
N THR A 39 5.68 9.41 2.75
CA THR A 39 5.41 8.40 1.72
C THR A 39 6.62 7.48 1.59
N ILE A 40 6.42 6.20 1.92
CA ILE A 40 7.46 5.16 1.88
C ILE A 40 7.35 4.24 0.67
N ALA A 41 6.19 4.23 0.01
CA ALA A 41 5.95 3.49 -1.22
C ALA A 41 4.81 4.12 -2.03
N THR A 42 4.84 3.92 -3.34
CA THR A 42 3.73 4.23 -4.25
C THR A 42 3.44 2.99 -5.08
N PHE A 43 2.18 2.59 -5.12
CA PHE A 43 1.67 1.46 -5.89
C PHE A 43 0.76 1.97 -7.01
N ILE A 44 0.91 1.40 -8.20
CA ILE A 44 -0.03 1.61 -9.31
C ILE A 44 -0.62 0.25 -9.66
N PHE A 45 -1.93 0.10 -9.50
CA PHE A 45 -2.65 -1.13 -9.78
C PHE A 45 -3.35 -1.03 -11.13
N SER A 46 -3.27 -2.07 -11.97
CA SER A 46 -3.90 -2.15 -13.29
C SER A 46 -4.78 -3.41 -13.39
N LEU A 47 -6.10 -3.26 -13.56
CA LEU A 47 -7.02 -4.41 -13.70
C LEU A 47 -6.82 -5.19 -15.01
N PRO A 48 -6.68 -4.55 -16.19
CA PRO A 48 -6.57 -5.27 -17.46
C PRO A 48 -5.37 -6.20 -17.52
N GLU A 49 -4.32 -5.81 -16.80
CA GLU A 49 -3.07 -6.54 -16.74
C GLU A 49 -3.01 -7.45 -15.51
N ASN A 50 -3.87 -7.24 -14.50
CA ASN A 50 -3.79 -7.83 -13.16
C ASN A 50 -2.35 -7.78 -12.59
N ILE A 51 -1.63 -6.73 -12.98
CA ILE A 51 -0.23 -6.48 -12.68
C ILE A 51 -0.15 -5.19 -11.87
N ILE A 52 0.74 -5.18 -10.89
CA ILE A 52 1.16 -3.99 -10.16
C ILE A 52 2.21 -3.32 -11.04
N LEU A 53 1.83 -2.19 -11.65
CA LEU A 53 2.67 -1.45 -12.58
C LEU A 53 3.54 -0.44 -11.83
N GLU A 54 4.64 -0.93 -11.29
CA GLU A 54 5.83 -0.13 -11.01
C GLU A 54 5.77 0.94 -9.89
N ARG A 55 6.93 1.02 -9.24
CA ARG A 55 7.31 1.79 -8.07
C ARG A 55 7.77 3.16 -8.55
N GLY A 56 6.92 4.18 -8.46
CA GLY A 56 7.28 5.55 -8.84
C GLY A 56 8.49 6.04 -8.04
N ASP A 57 9.59 6.35 -8.74
CA ASP A 57 10.90 6.70 -8.20
C ASP A 57 10.89 8.06 -7.47
N ILE A 58 11.24 8.05 -6.17
CA ILE A 58 11.98 9.14 -5.52
C ILE A 58 13.00 8.48 -4.56
N ASN A 59 14.11 7.96 -5.08
CA ASN A 59 15.35 7.71 -4.29
C ASN A 59 15.28 6.79 -3.06
N SER A 60 14.23 6.00 -2.84
CA SER A 60 14.16 5.12 -1.66
C SER A 60 13.36 3.85 -1.94
N ILE A 61 13.88 3.09 -2.89
CA ILE A 61 13.59 1.67 -3.06
C ILE A 61 14.17 0.94 -1.83
N GLY A 62 13.51 1.09 -0.68
CA GLY A 62 13.94 0.56 0.61
C GLY A 62 12.87 0.61 1.70
N GLY A 63 11.95 1.59 1.69
CA GLY A 63 11.07 1.86 2.85
C GLY A 63 10.28 0.67 3.42
N LEU A 64 9.65 -0.16 2.60
CA LEU A 64 8.97 -1.37 3.09
C LEU A 64 9.95 -2.43 3.60
N GLN A 65 11.07 -2.66 2.90
CA GLN A 65 12.10 -3.64 3.30
C GLN A 65 12.87 -3.20 4.55
N GLU A 66 13.13 -1.90 4.73
CA GLU A 66 13.75 -1.32 5.92
C GLU A 66 12.87 -1.47 7.16
N LEU A 67 11.56 -1.57 6.95
CA LEU A 67 10.55 -1.77 7.99
C LEU A 67 10.09 -3.23 8.11
N ASP A 68 10.73 -4.15 7.38
CA ASP A 68 10.37 -5.58 7.32
C ASP A 68 8.88 -5.82 7.00
N ILE A 69 8.32 -4.96 6.14
CA ILE A 69 6.94 -5.06 5.67
C ILE A 69 6.91 -5.86 4.38
N ASP A 70 6.14 -6.94 4.39
CA ASP A 70 5.87 -7.76 3.22
C ASP A 70 5.01 -6.98 2.20
N GLU A 71 5.55 -6.79 1.00
CA GLU A 71 4.86 -6.13 -0.11
C GLU A 71 3.60 -6.90 -0.53
N GLU A 72 3.63 -8.24 -0.54
CA GLU A 72 2.49 -9.06 -0.91
C GLU A 72 1.33 -8.86 0.09
N TYR A 73 1.66 -8.71 1.37
CA TYR A 73 0.68 -8.39 2.40
C TYR A 73 0.02 -7.03 2.17
N VAL A 74 0.81 -5.99 1.85
CA VAL A 74 0.27 -4.64 1.58
C VAL A 74 -0.64 -4.66 0.35
N VAL A 75 -0.19 -5.30 -0.72
CA VAL A 75 -1.00 -5.48 -1.94
C VAL A 75 -2.30 -6.20 -1.64
N TRP A 76 -2.24 -7.32 -0.91
CA TRP A 76 -3.41 -8.11 -0.57
C TRP A 76 -4.42 -7.29 0.26
N ARG A 77 -3.94 -6.45 1.18
CA ARG A 77 -4.76 -5.54 1.98
C ARG A 77 -5.44 -4.46 1.15
N LEU A 78 -4.75 -3.91 0.15
CA LEU A 78 -5.31 -2.89 -0.72
C LEU A 78 -6.24 -3.46 -1.78
N LYS A 79 -6.10 -4.77 -2.10
CA LYS A 79 -6.78 -5.40 -3.22
C LYS A 79 -8.32 -5.25 -3.24
N PRO A 80 -9.03 -5.35 -2.12
CA PRO A 80 -10.47 -5.16 -2.12
C PRO A 80 -10.89 -3.71 -2.42
N ILE A 81 -10.08 -2.73 -2.01
CA ILE A 81 -10.45 -1.31 -2.08
C ILE A 81 -10.31 -0.79 -3.51
N TRP A 82 -9.21 -1.05 -4.20
CA TRP A 82 -9.06 -0.62 -5.60
C TRP A 82 -10.07 -1.33 -6.53
N HIS A 83 -10.43 -2.59 -6.26
CA HIS A 83 -11.53 -3.25 -6.98
C HIS A 83 -12.83 -2.48 -6.79
N SER A 84 -13.19 -2.16 -5.54
CA SER A 84 -14.38 -1.38 -5.22
C SER A 84 -14.40 -0.02 -5.94
N LEU A 85 -13.28 0.72 -5.94
CA LEU A 85 -13.16 2.00 -6.65
C LEU A 85 -13.46 1.87 -8.14
N LEU A 86 -12.92 0.82 -8.79
CA LEU A 86 -13.06 0.60 -10.23
C LEU A 86 -14.41 0.00 -10.63
N GLU A 87 -15.00 -0.83 -9.78
CA GLU A 87 -16.34 -1.43 -9.97
C GLU A 87 -17.45 -0.39 -9.80
N HIS A 88 -17.29 0.54 -8.87
CA HIS A 88 -18.26 1.61 -8.60
C HIS A 88 -17.99 2.91 -9.37
N GLU A 89 -17.04 2.90 -10.30
CA GLU A 89 -16.70 4.05 -11.14
C GLU A 89 -16.33 5.31 -10.32
N ILE A 90 -15.64 5.13 -9.20
CA ILE A 90 -15.18 6.22 -8.33
C ILE A 90 -13.88 6.78 -8.90
N SER A 91 -13.94 7.96 -9.52
CA SER A 91 -12.78 8.67 -10.08
C SER A 91 -12.06 9.57 -9.08
N GLU A 92 -12.78 10.02 -8.05
CA GLU A 92 -12.28 10.93 -7.01
C GLU A 92 -12.36 10.20 -5.66
N PRO A 93 -11.32 9.47 -5.26
CA PRO A 93 -11.26 8.93 -3.91
C PRO A 93 -11.06 10.09 -2.94
N ASP A 94 -12.08 10.42 -2.15
CA ASP A 94 -11.85 11.11 -0.88
C ASP A 94 -10.84 10.28 -0.08
N ASP A 95 -9.91 10.91 0.65
CA ASP A 95 -8.85 10.25 1.44
C ASP A 95 -9.38 8.96 2.11
N PHE A 96 -9.21 7.82 1.44
CA PHE A 96 -9.70 6.53 1.94
C PHE A 96 -8.71 6.09 3.01
N LEU A 97 -8.96 6.50 4.25
CA LEU A 97 -8.20 6.12 5.43
C LEU A 97 -8.38 4.62 5.68
N VAL A 98 -7.42 3.82 5.22
CA VAL A 98 -7.25 2.42 5.63
C VAL A 98 -5.90 2.23 6.29
#